data_AF-A0A962RPX1-F1
#
_entry.id   AF-A0A962RPX1-F1
#
_cell.length_a   1.000
_cell.length_b   1.000
_cell.length_c   1.000
_cell.angle_alpha   90.00
_cell.angle_beta   90.00
_cell.angle_gamma   90.00
#
_symmetry.space_group_name_H-M   'P 1'
#
loop_
_entity.id
_entity.type
_entity.pdbx_description
1 polymer ?
#
loop_
_entity_poly.entity_id
_entity_poly.type
_entity_poly.pdbx_seq_one_letter_code
_entity_poly.pdbx_strand_id
1 'polypeptide(L)'
;MHILLVEDDPHIARFLQRGLRAEGFLVQHADDGLQGLSMAESSDIDVIILDLLLPGMDGRELCRQLRARDVHTPVLMLSALDRLDDKVHGFSIGADDYLA
;
A
#
# COMPACT_ATOMS: atom_id res chain seq x y z
N MET A 1 8.69 -13.26 3.94
CA MET A 1 8.16 -11.90 4.05
C MET A 1 6.76 -11.88 3.46
N HIS A 2 5.80 -11.38 4.23
CA HIS A 2 4.39 -11.25 3.87
C HIS A 2 4.12 -9.80 3.45
N ILE A 3 3.58 -9.66 2.25
CA ILE A 3 3.27 -8.38 1.63
C ILE A 3 1.76 -8.27 1.50
N LEU A 4 1.20 -7.18 2.00
CA LEU A 4 -0.14 -6.74 1.65
C LEU A 4 -0.05 -5.77 0.48
N LEU A 5 -0.62 -6.13 -0.66
CA LEU A 5 -0.80 -5.23 -1.80
C LEU A 5 -2.21 -4.65 -1.78
N VAL A 6 -2.35 -3.33 -1.81
CA VAL A 6 -3.64 -2.63 -1.92
C VAL A 6 -3.64 -1.84 -3.23
N GLU A 7 -4.40 -2.33 -4.22
CA GLU A 7 -4.41 -1.84 -5.60
C GLU A 7 -5.73 -2.25 -6.26
N ASP A 8 -6.49 -1.29 -6.79
CA ASP A 8 -7.80 -1.55 -7.38
C ASP A 8 -7.72 -1.94 -8.86
N ASP A 9 -6.66 -1.57 -9.58
CA ASP A 9 -6.48 -2.00 -10.97
C ASP A 9 -6.05 -3.49 -11.02
N PRO A 10 -6.89 -4.40 -11.55
CA PRO A 10 -6.62 -5.83 -11.53
C PRO A 10 -5.47 -6.24 -12.47
N HIS A 11 -5.10 -5.40 -13.44
CA HIS A 11 -3.94 -5.62 -14.30
C HIS A 11 -2.64 -5.27 -13.59
N ILE A 12 -2.60 -4.12 -12.92
CA ILE A 12 -1.44 -3.68 -12.10
C ILE A 12 -1.24 -4.65 -10.93
N ALA A 13 -2.31 -4.95 -10.19
CA ALA A 13 -2.27 -5.87 -9.06
C ALA A 13 -1.69 -7.24 -9.47
N ARG A 14 -2.18 -7.81 -10.57
CA ARG A 14 -1.71 -9.10 -11.09
C ARG A 14 -0.25 -9.06 -11.54
N PHE A 15 0.19 -7.96 -12.15
CA PHE A 15 1.57 -7.78 -12.55
C PHE A 15 2.51 -7.77 -11.34
N LEU A 16 2.19 -6.95 -10.33
CA LEU A 16 2.96 -6.84 -9.09
C LEU A 16 2.97 -8.15 -8.30
N GLN A 17 1.80 -8.79 -8.14
CA GLN A 17 1.70 -10.10 -7.48
C GLN A 17 2.60 -11.14 -8.14
N ARG A 18 2.66 -11.19 -9.47
CA ARG A 18 3.52 -12.13 -10.19
C ARG A 18 5.00 -11.85 -9.95
N GLY A 19 5.42 -10.59 -10.04
CA GLY A 19 6.80 -10.18 -9.78
C GLY A 19 7.24 -10.50 -8.36
N LEU A 20 6.46 -10.05 -7.37
CA LEU A 20 6.76 -10.26 -5.95
C LEU A 20 6.76 -11.75 -5.57
N ARG A 21 5.83 -12.55 -6.09
CA ARG A 21 5.82 -14.00 -5.85
C ARG A 21 6.99 -14.71 -6.52
N ALA A 22 7.46 -14.25 -7.67
CA ALA A 22 8.65 -14.81 -8.33
C ALA A 22 9.92 -14.61 -7.50
N GLU A 23 10.00 -13.53 -6.73
CA GLU A 23 11.06 -13.26 -5.75
C GLU A 23 10.87 -14.03 -4.41
N GLY A 24 9.84 -14.87 -4.30
CA GLY A 24 9.59 -15.72 -3.13
C GLY A 24 8.79 -15.05 -2.01
N PHE A 25 8.18 -13.89 -2.25
CA PHE A 25 7.30 -13.24 -1.27
C PHE A 25 5.91 -13.87 -1.21
N LEU A 26 5.30 -13.86 -0.02
CA LEU A 26 3.90 -14.23 0.18
C LEU A 26 3.05 -12.97 0.03
N VAL A 27 2.21 -12.93 -1.00
CA VAL A 27 1.45 -11.72 -1.36
C VAL A 27 -0.05 -11.95 -1.15
N GLN A 28 -0.59 -11.22 -0.19
CA GLN A 28 -2.03 -10.99 -0.02
C GLN A 28 -2.42 -9.73 -0.79
N HIS A 29 -3.62 -9.68 -1.34
CA HIS A 29 -4.10 -8.55 -2.15
C HIS A 29 -5.46 -8.10 -1.69
N ALA A 30 -5.62 -6.79 -1.57
CA ALA A 30 -6.88 -6.09 -1.39
C ALA A 30 -7.18 -5.20 -2.60
N ASP A 31 -8.41 -5.21 -3.09
CA ASP A 31 -8.85 -4.44 -4.25
C ASP A 31 -9.47 -3.08 -3.89
N ASP A 32 -9.63 -2.79 -2.60
CA ASP A 32 -10.07 -1.49 -2.11
C ASP A 32 -9.45 -1.13 -0.76
N GLY A 33 -9.58 0.14 -0.39
CA GLY A 33 -8.98 0.67 0.83
C GLY A 33 -9.60 0.15 2.14
N LEU A 34 -10.88 -0.22 2.15
CA LEU A 34 -11.53 -0.78 3.34
C LEU A 34 -11.05 -2.20 3.61
N GLN A 35 -10.96 -3.02 2.58
CA GLN A 35 -10.40 -4.37 2.66
C GLN A 35 -8.92 -4.30 3.04
N GLY A 36 -8.15 -3.41 2.41
CA GLY A 36 -6.74 -3.17 2.73
C GLY A 36 -6.55 -2.79 4.20
N LEU A 37 -7.36 -1.87 4.72
CA LEU A 37 -7.33 -1.47 6.12
C LEU A 37 -7.65 -2.64 7.07
N SER A 38 -8.68 -3.44 6.76
CA SER A 38 -9.04 -4.61 7.58
C SER A 38 -7.97 -5.69 7.58
N MET A 39 -7.28 -5.90 6.46
CA MET A 39 -6.21 -6.90 6.35
C MET A 39 -4.93 -6.46 7.03
N ALA A 40 -4.61 -5.16 6.97
CA ALA A 40 -3.41 -4.58 7.56
C ALA A 40 -3.38 -4.64 9.10
N GLU A 41 -4.51 -4.84 9.76
CA GLU A 41 -4.58 -5.07 11.21
C GLU A 41 -4.00 -6.43 11.63
N SER A 42 -3.77 -7.33 10.67
CA SER A 42 -3.13 -8.62 10.94
C SER A 42 -1.65 -8.46 11.29
N SER A 43 -1.20 -9.10 12.37
CA SER A 43 0.18 -9.02 12.85
C SER A 43 1.20 -9.75 11.99
N ASP A 44 0.78 -10.39 10.90
CA ASP A 44 1.63 -11.18 10.01
C ASP A 44 2.05 -10.43 8.75
N ILE A 45 1.72 -9.15 8.59
CA ILE A 45 2.14 -8.33 7.45
C ILE A 45 3.46 -7.63 7.77
N ASP A 46 4.49 -7.90 6.97
CA ASP A 46 5.82 -7.29 7.13
C ASP A 46 5.92 -5.94 6.41
N VAL A 47 5.19 -5.76 5.31
CA VAL A 47 5.15 -4.52 4.52
C VAL A 47 3.83 -4.40 3.76
N ILE A 48 3.35 -3.15 3.63
CA ILE A 48 2.18 -2.79 2.85
C ILE A 48 2.65 -2.05 1.60
N ILE A 49 2.24 -2.51 0.43
CA ILE A 49 2.38 -1.78 -0.84
C ILE A 49 1.01 -1.20 -1.14
N LEU A 50 0.91 0.13 -1.22
CA LEU A 50 -0.36 0.85 -1.21
C LEU A 50 -0.44 1.81 -2.39
N ASP A 51 -1.43 1.63 -3.26
CA ASP A 51 -1.76 2.65 -4.26
C ASP A 51 -2.40 3.89 -3.61
N LEU A 52 -2.09 5.06 -4.18
CA LEU A 52 -2.65 6.33 -3.75
C LEU A 52 -4.08 6.52 -4.22
N LEU A 53 -4.42 6.05 -5.43
CA LEU A 53 -5.63 6.39 -6.15
C LEU A 53 -6.70 5.31 -6.04
N LEU A 54 -7.03 4.92 -4.81
CA LEU A 54 -8.07 3.95 -4.55
C LEU A 54 -9.49 4.57 -4.59
N PRO A 55 -10.49 3.87 -5.14
CA PRO A 55 -11.87 4.33 -5.14
C PRO A 55 -12.44 4.36 -3.70
N GLY A 56 -13.10 5.46 -3.35
CA GLY A 56 -13.81 5.62 -2.07
C GLY A 56 -12.93 6.02 -0.88
N MET A 57 -11.73 5.47 -0.75
CA MET A 57 -10.76 5.83 0.30
C MET A 57 -9.39 6.06 -0.31
N ASP A 58 -8.91 7.30 -0.29
CA ASP A 58 -7.53 7.67 -0.70
C ASP A 58 -6.48 6.87 0.10
N GLY A 59 -5.41 6.41 -0.56
CA GLY A 59 -4.32 5.67 0.10
C GLY A 59 -3.65 6.47 1.23
N ARG A 60 -3.61 7.81 1.16
CA ARG A 60 -3.13 8.66 2.25
C ARG A 60 -4.03 8.58 3.48
N GLU A 61 -5.34 8.55 3.26
CA GLU A 61 -6.35 8.40 4.32
C GLU A 61 -6.27 7.01 4.95
N LEU A 62 -6.08 5.96 4.14
CA LEU A 62 -5.82 4.61 4.64
C LEU A 62 -4.59 4.59 5.55
N CYS A 63 -3.46 5.14 5.09
CA CYS A 63 -2.23 5.22 5.89
C CYS A 63 -2.46 5.96 7.22
N ARG A 64 -3.18 7.09 7.20
CA ARG A 64 -3.57 7.83 8.40
C ARG A 64 -4.39 6.97 9.37
N GLN A 65 -5.33 6.18 8.85
CA GLN A 65 -6.14 5.28 9.67
C GLN A 65 -5.32 4.14 10.27
N LEU A 66 -4.34 3.58 9.54
CA LEU A 66 -3.43 2.58 10.10
C LEU A 66 -2.67 3.12 11.31
N ARG A 67 -2.07 4.31 11.18
CA ARG A 67 -1.33 4.94 12.28
C ARG A 67 -2.24 5.28 13.46
N ALA A 68 -3.48 5.71 13.20
CA ALA A 68 -4.47 5.96 14.25
C ALA A 68 -4.91 4.68 14.99
N ARG A 69 -4.76 3.51 14.38
CA ARG A 69 -5.04 2.19 14.96
C ARG A 69 -3.80 1.50 15.52
N ASP A 70 -2.69 2.23 15.68
CA ASP A 70 -1.39 1.71 16.17
C ASP A 70 -0.78 0.62 15.28
N VAL A 71 -1.19 0.56 14.00
CA VAL A 71 -0.56 -0.29 12.99
C VAL A 71 0.64 0.47 12.42
N HIS A 72 1.85 0.03 12.77
CA HIS A 72 3.13 0.64 12.34
C HIS A 72 3.85 -0.16 11.26
N THR A 73 3.16 -1.10 10.62
CA THR A 73 3.71 -1.83 9.48
C THR A 73 4.23 -0.84 8.43
N PRO A 74 5.44 -1.06 7.89
CA PRO A 74 6.01 -0.20 6.86
C PRO A 74 5.09 -0.09 5.64
N VAL A 75 4.90 1.13 5.13
CA VAL A 75 4.06 1.42 3.96
C VAL A 75 4.91 1.99 2.83
N LEU A 76 4.98 1.25 1.72
CA LEU A 76 5.52 1.69 0.45
C LEU A 76 4.36 2.18 -0.44
N MET A 77 4.37 3.46 -0.78
CA MET A 77 3.34 4.05 -1.64
C MET A 77 3.67 3.80 -3.12
N LEU A 78 2.71 3.27 -3.87
CA LEU A 78 2.73 3.26 -5.33
C LEU A 78 2.19 4.60 -5.82
N SER A 79 2.92 5.26 -6.72
CA SER A 79 2.47 6.50 -7.33
C SER A 79 2.72 6.48 -8.82
N ALA A 80 1.65 6.54 -9.61
CA ALA A 80 1.74 6.84 -11.04
C ALA A 80 1.99 8.34 -11.32
N LEU A 81 2.08 9.19 -10.29
CA LEU A 81 2.20 10.64 -10.44
C LEU A 81 3.68 11.04 -10.51
N ASP A 82 4.15 11.19 -11.73
CA ASP A 82 5.47 11.71 -12.15
C ASP A 82 5.79 13.14 -11.65
N ARG A 83 4.97 13.73 -10.78
CA ARG A 83 5.15 15.11 -10.30
C ARG A 83 5.85 15.11 -8.96
N LEU A 84 7.07 15.67 -8.97
CA LEU A 84 7.95 15.94 -7.84
C LEU A 84 7.25 16.53 -6.59
N ASP A 85 6.13 17.23 -6.79
CA ASP A 85 5.39 17.94 -5.74
C ASP A 85 4.67 16.99 -4.74
N ASP A 86 4.29 15.78 -5.15
CA ASP A 86 3.52 14.84 -4.30
C ASP A 86 4.37 14.01 -3.34
N LYS A 87 5.66 13.85 -3.65
CA LYS A 87 6.65 13.14 -2.80
C LYS A 87 6.97 13.93 -1.53
N VAL A 88 6.92 15.26 -1.57
CA VAL A 88 7.23 16.14 -0.43
C VAL A 88 6.09 16.13 0.61
N HIS A 89 4.84 15.98 0.18
CA HIS A 89 3.69 15.89 1.11
C HIS A 89 3.55 14.50 1.75
N GLY A 90 4.13 13.48 1.13
CA GLY A 90 4.05 12.07 1.55
C GLY A 90 4.73 11.73 2.87
N PHE A 91 5.95 12.22 3.05
CA PHE A 91 6.73 11.98 4.27
C PHE A 91 6.09 12.63 5.51
N SER A 92 5.35 13.73 5.36
CA SER A 92 4.64 14.36 6.48
C SER A 92 3.41 13.58 6.99
N ILE A 93 2.97 12.55 6.27
CA ILE A 93 1.77 11.75 6.61
C ILE A 93 2.11 10.31 7.05
N GLY A 94 3.40 9.96 7.11
CA GLY A 94 3.87 8.68 7.66
C GLY A 94 4.10 7.54 6.65
N ALA A 95 4.25 7.87 5.35
CA ALA A 95 4.77 6.94 4.36
C ALA A 95 6.28 6.74 4.53
N ASP A 96 6.75 5.50 4.40
CA ASP A 96 8.15 5.15 4.61
C ASP A 96 9.00 5.34 3.34
N ASP A 97 8.43 5.10 2.15
CA ASP A 97 9.07 5.36 0.85
C ASP A 97 8.07 5.41 -0.33
N TYR A 98 8.55 5.75 -1.53
CA TYR A 98 7.78 5.87 -2.78
C TYR A 98 8.41 5.08 -3.93
N LEU A 99 7.60 4.28 -4.63
CA LEU A 99 7.96 3.66 -5.91
C LEU A 99 7.27 4.40 -7.08
N ALA A 100 8.05 4.75 -8.10
CA ALA A 100 7.59 5.36 -9.35
C ALA A 100 7.70 4.35 -10.50
#